data_AF-A0A3D0Y6I6-F1
#
_entry.id   AF-A0A3D0Y6I6-F1
#
_cell.length_a   1.000
_cell.length_b   1.000
_cell.length_c   1.000
_cell.angle_alpha   90.00
_cell.angle_beta   90.00
_cell.angle_gamma   90.00
#
_symmetry.space_group_name_H-M   'P 1'
#
loop_
_entity.id
_entity.type
_entity.pdbx_description
1 polymer ?
#
loop_
_entity_poly.entity_id
_entity_poly.type
_entity_poly.pdbx_seq_one_letter_code
_entity_poly.pdbx_strand_id
1 'polypeptide(L)'
;MNQAGEWTSGGFDADTGLSGRKLIVDNYGPEITIGGGSFSGKDYTKVDRSGAYMARRIAVDLLRSRNAKEVFTKLAYAIGKAEPVMAVAVVDGVEETISGYDLTPAGIRKALDLDNVKYTETCTWGHFGRNFPWDR
;
A
#
# COMPACT_ATOMS: atom_id res chain seq x y z
N MET A 1 3.43 -22.70 18.70
CA MET A 1 2.74 -23.97 18.99
C MET A 1 2.02 -24.40 17.72
N ASN A 2 2.19 -25.64 17.29
CA ASN A 2 1.60 -26.14 16.05
C ASN A 2 0.31 -26.90 16.38
N GLN A 3 -0.84 -26.25 16.21
CA GLN A 3 -2.14 -26.84 16.56
C GLN A 3 -2.57 -27.98 15.59
N ALA A 4 -2.04 -27.99 14.38
CA ALA A 4 -2.34 -29.00 13.36
C ALA A 4 -1.50 -30.29 13.46
N GLY A 5 -0.65 -30.41 14.50
CA GLY A 5 0.27 -31.54 14.66
C GLY A 5 1.63 -31.31 14.01
N GLU A 6 2.30 -32.41 13.67
CA GLU A 6 3.63 -32.37 13.04
C GLU A 6 3.59 -31.71 11.65
N TRP A 7 4.59 -30.88 11.36
CA TRP A 7 4.72 -30.17 10.09
C TRP A 7 6.00 -30.58 9.38
N THR A 8 5.96 -31.73 8.69
CA THR A 8 7.13 -32.36 8.06
C THR A 8 7.26 -32.08 6.56
N SER A 9 6.16 -31.69 5.89
CA SER A 9 6.14 -31.26 4.48
C SER A 9 5.53 -29.86 4.35
N GLY A 10 6.10 -29.03 3.47
CA GLY A 10 5.71 -27.63 3.31
C GLY A 10 6.19 -27.02 1.99
N GLY A 11 5.96 -25.73 1.81
CA GLY A 11 6.34 -25.03 0.58
C GLY A 11 5.52 -25.48 -0.63
N PHE A 12 6.14 -25.47 -1.82
CA PHE A 12 5.46 -25.77 -3.08
C PHE A 12 5.05 -27.24 -3.24
N ASP A 13 5.67 -28.14 -2.48
CA ASP A 13 5.29 -29.56 -2.46
C ASP A 13 3.94 -29.78 -1.76
N ALA A 14 3.55 -28.86 -0.86
CA ALA A 14 2.35 -28.95 -0.06
C ALA A 14 1.21 -28.03 -0.51
N ASP A 15 1.50 -26.91 -1.19
CA ASP A 15 0.50 -25.97 -1.68
C ASP A 15 0.97 -25.21 -2.93
N THR A 16 0.02 -24.84 -3.79
CA THR A 16 0.29 -24.01 -4.97
C THR A 16 0.25 -22.53 -4.61
N GLY A 17 1.41 -21.87 -4.68
CA GLY A 17 1.52 -20.44 -4.48
C GLY A 17 1.25 -19.62 -5.74
N LEU A 18 0.55 -18.49 -5.60
CA LEU A 18 0.35 -17.52 -6.68
C LEU A 18 0.59 -16.09 -6.17
N SER A 19 1.13 -15.24 -7.05
CA SER A 19 1.32 -13.81 -6.78
C SER A 19 0.00 -13.11 -6.45
N GLY A 20 0.02 -12.20 -5.47
CA GLY A 20 -1.14 -11.40 -5.10
C GLY A 20 -2.22 -12.16 -4.30
N ARG A 21 -1.91 -13.32 -3.73
CA ARG A 21 -2.85 -14.08 -2.86
C ARG A 21 -2.73 -13.78 -1.37
N LYS A 22 -1.92 -12.79 -0.99
CA LYS A 22 -1.68 -12.37 0.40
C LYS A 22 -1.91 -10.87 0.62
N LEU A 23 -2.85 -10.27 -0.13
CA LEU A 23 -3.12 -8.82 -0.10
C LEU A 23 -3.33 -8.26 1.31
N ILE A 24 -4.13 -8.92 2.13
CA ILE A 24 -4.40 -8.48 3.51
C ILE A 24 -3.14 -8.50 4.37
N VAL A 25 -2.26 -9.49 4.18
CA VAL A 25 -0.96 -9.59 4.86
C VAL A 25 0.01 -8.52 4.34
N ASP A 26 -0.01 -8.25 3.03
CA ASP A 26 0.84 -7.23 2.40
C ASP A 26 0.48 -5.81 2.85
N ASN A 27 -0.78 -5.58 3.25
CA ASN A 27 -1.32 -4.30 3.68
C ASN A 27 -1.27 -4.13 5.20
N TYR A 28 -2.43 -4.11 5.87
CA TYR A 28 -2.59 -3.65 7.25
C TYR A 28 -3.23 -4.73 8.14
N GLY A 29 -3.27 -5.99 7.69
CA GLY A 29 -4.05 -7.02 8.35
C GLY A 29 -5.56 -6.85 8.12
N PRO A 30 -6.39 -7.66 8.79
CA PRO A 30 -7.81 -7.83 8.45
C PRO A 30 -8.71 -6.65 8.82
N GLU A 31 -8.19 -5.67 9.56
CA GLU A 31 -9.00 -4.59 10.16
C GLU A 31 -9.19 -3.39 9.23
N ILE A 32 -8.34 -3.23 8.21
CA ILE A 32 -8.35 -2.07 7.32
C ILE A 32 -8.78 -2.48 5.92
N THR A 33 -9.67 -1.68 5.33
CA THR A 33 -10.15 -1.90 3.96
C THR A 33 -9.04 -1.68 2.93
N ILE A 34 -9.07 -2.48 1.86
CA ILE A 34 -8.11 -2.39 0.75
C ILE A 34 -8.83 -2.37 -0.60
N GLY A 35 -8.21 -1.75 -1.60
CA GLY A 35 -8.79 -1.61 -2.96
C GLY A 35 -8.74 -2.88 -3.82
N GLY A 36 -8.03 -3.94 -3.40
CA GLY A 36 -8.01 -5.25 -4.07
C GLY A 36 -6.91 -5.45 -5.12
N GLY A 37 -6.15 -4.42 -5.49
CA GLY A 37 -5.00 -4.54 -6.38
C GLY A 37 -3.79 -5.19 -5.71
N SER A 38 -3.17 -6.18 -6.36
CA SER A 38 -1.89 -6.75 -5.91
C SER A 38 -0.71 -5.81 -6.11
N PHE A 39 0.33 -5.95 -5.28
CA PHE A 39 1.55 -5.16 -5.41
C PHE A 39 2.62 -5.89 -6.23
N SER A 40 3.07 -7.06 -5.79
CA SER A 40 4.20 -7.81 -6.38
C SER A 40 4.00 -8.15 -7.86
N GLY A 41 5.07 -8.09 -8.64
CA GLY A 41 5.06 -8.35 -10.09
C GLY A 41 4.63 -7.16 -10.98
N LYS A 42 4.29 -6.01 -10.40
CA LYS A 42 3.94 -4.78 -11.12
C LYS A 42 5.09 -3.77 -11.10
N ASP A 43 5.18 -2.91 -12.11
CA ASP A 43 6.04 -1.72 -12.06
C ASP A 43 5.28 -0.52 -11.44
N TYR A 44 5.97 0.60 -11.21
CA TYR A 44 5.39 1.77 -10.54
C TYR A 44 4.29 2.47 -11.37
N THR A 45 4.18 2.22 -12.68
CA THR A 45 3.10 2.80 -13.49
C THR A 45 1.74 2.22 -13.14
N LYS A 46 1.69 1.09 -12.42
CA LYS A 46 0.45 0.46 -11.97
C LYS A 46 0.00 1.08 -10.65
N VAL A 47 -1.05 1.89 -10.72
CA VAL A 47 -1.61 2.64 -9.58
C VAL A 47 -2.08 1.74 -8.43
N ASP A 48 -2.35 0.46 -8.68
CA ASP A 48 -2.57 -0.53 -7.61
C ASP A 48 -1.42 -0.54 -6.60
N ARG A 49 -0.18 -0.40 -7.06
CA ARG A 49 1.01 -0.33 -6.20
C ARG A 49 1.34 1.11 -5.84
N SER A 50 1.61 1.95 -6.83
CA SER A 50 2.13 3.31 -6.57
C SER A 50 1.10 4.18 -5.86
N GLY A 51 -0.18 4.07 -6.24
CA GLY A 51 -1.28 4.76 -5.56
C GLY A 51 -1.45 4.31 -4.11
N ALA A 52 -1.35 3.00 -3.82
CA ALA A 52 -1.40 2.48 -2.45
C ALA A 52 -0.22 2.99 -1.60
N TYR A 53 0.99 3.04 -2.17
CA TYR A 53 2.16 3.59 -1.49
C TYR A 53 2.01 5.10 -1.23
N MET A 54 1.48 5.84 -2.20
CA MET A 54 1.21 7.27 -2.00
C MET A 54 0.12 7.51 -0.94
N ALA A 55 -0.92 6.68 -0.92
CA ALA A 55 -1.96 6.74 0.10
C ALA A 55 -1.37 6.52 1.51
N ARG A 56 -0.46 5.54 1.65
CA ARG A 56 0.29 5.32 2.90
C ARG A 56 1.13 6.54 3.29
N ARG A 57 1.86 7.12 2.34
CA ARG A 57 2.67 8.34 2.54
C ARG A 57 1.83 9.49 3.10
N ILE A 58 0.71 9.78 2.45
CA ILE A 58 -0.19 10.85 2.85
C ILE A 58 -0.77 10.59 4.25
N ALA A 59 -1.18 9.35 4.54
CA ALA A 59 -1.66 8.99 5.87
C ALA A 59 -0.61 9.24 6.96
N VAL A 60 0.65 8.89 6.70
CA VAL A 60 1.77 9.13 7.63
C VAL A 60 2.04 10.63 7.82
N ASP A 61 2.06 11.41 6.73
CA ASP A 61 2.25 12.85 6.78
C ASP A 61 1.14 13.54 7.60
N LEU A 62 -0.13 13.15 7.36
CA LEU A 62 -1.29 13.68 8.09
C LEU A 62 -1.29 13.27 9.57
N LEU A 63 -0.99 11.99 9.88
CA LEU A 63 -0.87 11.50 11.26
C LEU A 63 0.10 12.37 12.07
N ARG A 64 1.27 12.66 11.50
CA ARG A 64 2.31 13.46 12.18
C ARG A 64 1.97 14.94 12.24
N SER A 65 1.61 15.54 11.12
CA SER A 65 1.39 16.99 11.03
C SER A 65 0.16 17.46 11.81
N ARG A 66 -0.86 16.60 11.95
CA ARG A 66 -2.09 16.89 12.71
C ARG A 66 -2.06 16.33 14.13
N ASN A 67 -1.03 15.56 14.49
CA ASN A 67 -1.00 14.78 15.73
C ASN A 67 -2.29 13.95 15.91
N ALA A 68 -2.76 13.36 14.81
CA ALA A 68 -3.99 12.58 14.74
C ALA A 68 -3.77 11.17 15.30
N LYS A 69 -4.85 10.51 15.74
CA LYS A 69 -4.79 9.12 16.22
C LYS A 69 -4.89 8.13 15.06
N GLU A 70 -5.73 8.45 14.07
CA GLU A 70 -5.97 7.59 12.92
C GLU A 70 -6.19 8.41 11.64
N VAL A 71 -5.69 7.88 10.52
CA VAL A 71 -5.91 8.46 9.19
C VAL A 71 -6.18 7.35 8.18
N PHE A 72 -7.26 7.48 7.44
CA PHE A 72 -7.60 6.60 6.31
C PHE A 72 -7.54 7.38 5.00
N THR A 73 -6.63 7.03 4.11
CA THR A 73 -6.49 7.68 2.81
C THR A 73 -7.10 6.82 1.69
N LYS A 74 -7.90 7.44 0.83
CA LYS A 74 -8.55 6.81 -0.31
C LYS A 74 -8.16 7.55 -1.60
N LEU A 75 -7.54 6.83 -2.53
CA LEU A 75 -7.26 7.30 -3.88
C LEU A 75 -7.95 6.38 -4.89
N ALA A 76 -8.57 6.95 -5.92
CA ALA A 76 -9.10 6.18 -7.05
C ALA A 76 -8.76 6.83 -8.39
N TYR A 77 -8.50 5.99 -9.39
CA TYR A 77 -8.11 6.41 -10.73
C TYR A 77 -9.03 5.78 -11.76
N ALA A 78 -9.36 6.54 -12.80
CA ALA A 78 -9.99 6.00 -13.99
C ALA A 78 -8.92 5.54 -14.99
N ILE A 79 -9.18 4.44 -15.70
CA ILE A 79 -8.25 3.92 -16.73
C ILE A 79 -7.96 5.03 -17.76
N GLY A 80 -6.68 5.27 -18.02
CA GLY A 80 -6.21 6.26 -18.99
C GLY A 80 -6.20 7.72 -18.50
N LYS A 81 -6.64 8.01 -17.26
CA LYS A 81 -6.52 9.34 -16.65
C LYS A 81 -5.33 9.37 -15.68
N ALA A 82 -4.47 10.37 -15.85
CA ALA A 82 -3.33 10.57 -14.96
C ALA A 82 -3.78 11.07 -13.57
N GLU A 83 -4.73 12.00 -13.55
CA GLU A 83 -5.28 12.55 -12.30
C GLU A 83 -6.26 11.58 -11.63
N PRO A 84 -6.27 11.52 -10.29
CA PRO A 84 -7.25 10.72 -9.57
C PRO A 84 -8.66 11.28 -9.76
N VAL A 85 -9.64 10.37 -9.81
CA VAL A 85 -11.07 10.73 -9.74
C VAL A 85 -11.55 10.90 -8.31
N MET A 86 -10.79 10.43 -7.32
CA MET A 86 -11.03 10.62 -5.90
C MET A 86 -9.70 10.71 -5.14
N ALA A 87 -9.57 11.70 -4.27
CA ALA A 87 -8.46 11.84 -3.35
C ALA A 87 -8.95 12.44 -2.02
N VAL A 88 -9.22 11.58 -1.05
CA VAL A 88 -9.76 11.98 0.26
C VAL A 88 -9.02 11.30 1.40
N ALA A 89 -8.96 11.95 2.55
CA ALA A 89 -8.47 11.41 3.80
C ALA A 89 -9.54 11.55 4.88
N VAL A 90 -9.69 10.54 5.74
CA VAL A 90 -10.50 10.61 6.95
C VAL A 90 -9.54 10.69 8.13
N VAL A 91 -9.49 11.85 8.79
CA VAL A 91 -8.59 12.13 9.93
C VAL A 91 -9.43 12.16 11.20
N ASP A 92 -9.20 11.22 12.12
CA ASP A 92 -9.97 11.08 13.36
C ASP A 92 -11.51 11.15 13.14
N GLY A 93 -11.98 10.48 12.09
CA GLY A 93 -13.40 10.41 11.71
C GLY A 93 -13.91 11.56 10.83
N VAL A 94 -13.11 12.58 10.53
CA VAL A 94 -13.50 13.72 9.68
C VAL A 94 -12.93 13.55 8.27
N GLU A 95 -13.77 13.50 7.25
CA GLU A 95 -13.35 13.41 5.86
C GLU A 95 -12.96 14.78 5.30
N GLU A 96 -11.80 14.85 4.63
CA GLU A 96 -11.29 16.03 3.94
C GLU A 96 -10.68 15.67 2.58
N THR A 97 -10.71 16.63 1.65
CA THR A 97 -10.07 16.50 0.35
C THR A 97 -8.56 16.63 0.48
N ILE A 98 -7.83 15.71 -0.14
CA ILE A 98 -6.37 15.77 -0.20
C ILE A 98 -5.94 16.83 -1.21
N SER A 99 -5.04 17.72 -0.80
CA SER A 99 -4.45 18.75 -1.66
C SER A 99 -2.95 18.89 -1.38
N GLY A 100 -2.22 19.56 -2.28
CA GLY A 100 -0.78 19.81 -2.12
C GLY A 100 0.15 18.67 -2.57
N TYR A 101 -0.41 17.58 -3.12
CA TYR A 101 0.36 16.47 -3.70
C TYR A 101 0.11 16.39 -5.20
N ASP A 102 1.16 16.12 -5.97
CA ASP A 102 1.03 15.66 -7.36
C ASP A 102 0.71 14.16 -7.34
N LEU A 103 -0.57 13.85 -7.51
CA LEU A 103 -1.09 12.48 -7.44
C LEU A 103 -1.10 11.79 -8.80
N THR A 104 -0.49 12.37 -9.84
CA THR A 104 -0.27 11.64 -11.08
C THR A 104 0.73 10.50 -10.86
N PRO A 105 0.71 9.41 -11.66
CA PRO A 105 1.72 8.36 -11.57
C PRO A 105 3.18 8.89 -11.67
N ALA A 106 3.39 9.95 -12.44
CA ALA A 106 4.69 10.61 -12.56
C ALA A 106 5.06 11.39 -11.28
N GLY A 107 4.09 12.12 -10.71
CA GLY A 107 4.23 12.80 -9.43
C GLY A 107 4.57 11.84 -8.30
N ILE A 108 3.83 10.73 -8.20
CA ILE A 108 4.06 9.69 -7.19
C ILE A 108 5.45 9.06 -7.34
N ARG A 109 5.85 8.72 -8.58
CA ARG A 109 7.19 8.19 -8.87
C ARG A 109 8.27 9.11 -8.32
N LYS A 110 8.15 10.42 -8.58
CA LYS A 110 9.11 11.43 -8.14
C LYS A 110 9.09 11.63 -6.63
N ALA A 111 7.90 11.72 -6.03
CA ALA A 111 7.72 11.98 -4.61
C ALA A 111 8.27 10.85 -3.72
N LEU A 112 8.13 9.60 -4.17
CA LEU A 112 8.55 8.42 -3.42
C LEU A 112 9.87 7.81 -3.92
N ASP A 113 10.52 8.44 -4.90
CA ASP A 113 11.75 7.96 -5.53
C ASP A 113 11.67 6.47 -5.95
N LEU A 114 10.58 6.13 -6.64
CA LEU A 114 10.20 4.73 -6.88
C LEU A 114 11.20 3.95 -7.75
N ASP A 115 12.04 4.65 -8.53
CA ASP A 115 13.08 4.03 -9.36
C ASP A 115 14.18 3.37 -8.51
N ASN A 116 14.42 3.88 -7.30
CA ASN A 116 15.49 3.43 -6.41
C ASN A 116 15.02 2.41 -5.36
N VAL A 117 13.74 2.01 -5.41
CA VAL A 117 13.17 1.05 -4.46
C VAL A 117 13.50 -0.38 -4.88
N LYS A 118 14.14 -1.13 -3.98
CA LYS A 118 14.33 -2.58 -4.13
C LYS A 118 13.04 -3.33 -3.77
N TYR A 119 12.11 -3.45 -4.73
CA TYR A 119 10.79 -4.07 -4.49
C TYR A 119 10.84 -5.52 -4.00
N THR A 120 11.94 -6.24 -4.20
CA THR A 120 12.10 -7.59 -3.61
C THR A 120 12.04 -7.57 -2.09
N GLU A 121 12.47 -6.47 -1.45
CA GLU A 121 12.45 -6.31 0.01
C GLU A 121 11.02 -6.09 0.56
N THR A 122 10.09 -5.66 -0.30
CA THR A 122 8.68 -5.45 0.07
C THR A 122 7.86 -6.75 0.04
N CYS A 123 8.32 -7.78 -0.68
CA CYS A 123 7.58 -9.03 -0.91
C CYS A 123 7.42 -9.94 0.32
N THR A 124 8.02 -9.58 1.44
CA THR A 124 7.96 -10.34 2.70
C THR A 124 7.67 -9.38 3.84
N TRP A 125 6.97 -9.83 4.88
CA TRP A 125 6.71 -9.05 6.10
C TRP A 125 5.89 -7.76 5.90
N GLY A 126 5.07 -7.72 4.84
CA GLY A 126 4.24 -6.55 4.53
C GLY A 126 4.99 -5.43 3.82
N HIS A 127 4.24 -4.62 3.09
CA HIS A 127 4.74 -3.49 2.31
C HIS A 127 4.86 -2.19 3.13
N PHE A 128 4.22 -2.13 4.30
CA PHE A 128 4.11 -0.92 5.12
C PHE A 128 4.71 -1.11 6.52
N GLY A 129 5.12 0.00 7.15
CA GLY A 129 5.64 0.02 8.52
C GLY A 129 7.11 -0.40 8.63
N ARG A 130 7.86 -0.37 7.52
CA ARG A 130 9.24 -0.92 7.43
C ARG A 130 10.25 0.10 6.89
N ASN A 131 9.99 1.38 7.13
CA ASN A 131 10.87 2.52 6.80
C ASN A 131 11.19 2.64 5.30
N PHE A 132 10.24 2.25 4.45
CA PHE A 132 10.28 2.55 3.02
C PHE A 132 9.99 4.05 2.76
N PRO A 133 10.23 4.57 1.55
CA PRO A 133 9.98 5.99 1.24
C PRO A 133 8.56 6.48 1.57
N TRP A 134 7.57 5.59 1.51
CA TRP A 134 6.17 5.88 1.87
C TRP A 134 5.85 5.75 3.37
N ASP A 135 6.77 5.29 4.21
CA ASP A 135 6.62 5.28 5.68
C ASP A 135 7.26 6.52 6.35
N ARG A 136 7.88 7.39 5.56
CA ARG A 136 8.70 8.51 6.03
C ARG A 136 8.02 9.83 5.83
#